data_AF-A0A432UH33-F1
#
_entry.id   AF-A0A432UH33-F1
#
_cell.length_a   1.000
_cell.length_b   1.000
_cell.length_c   1.000
_cell.angle_alpha   90.00
_cell.angle_beta   90.00
_cell.angle_gamma   90.00
#
_symmetry.space_group_name_H-M   'P 1'
#
loop_
_entity.id
_entity.type
_entity.pdbx_description
1 polymer ?
#
loop_
_entity_poly.entity_id
_entity_poly.type
_entity_poly.pdbx_seq_one_letter_code
_entity_poly.pdbx_strand_id
1 'polypeptide(L)'
;MKKIVILACNMIRNGNLCPGDAKCLVAFMRREGEFERYKDEEAAIVGIVDCGGCEGNRNRSVVSLGHLNLQLAALNEKVDVLHIGTCMANFCPRKEDILKAVKEKAGVEVVEGTHKYAPQTIF
;
A
#
# COMPACT_ATOMS: atom_id res chain seq x y z
N MET A 1 7.59 -4.14 -17.12
CA MET A 1 6.95 -4.56 -15.86
C MET A 1 6.89 -3.40 -14.86
N LYS A 2 5.69 -3.02 -14.40
CA LYS A 2 5.46 -2.07 -13.31
C LYS A 2 5.86 -2.66 -11.96
N LYS A 3 6.61 -1.91 -11.16
CA LYS A 3 6.99 -2.29 -9.80
C LYS A 3 6.16 -1.53 -8.79
N ILE A 4 5.34 -2.26 -8.03
CA ILE A 4 4.34 -1.69 -7.13
C ILE A 4 4.75 -1.91 -5.68
N VAL A 5 4.61 -0.87 -4.87
CA VAL A 5 4.69 -0.95 -3.40
C VAL A 5 3.31 -0.68 -2.82
N ILE A 6 2.96 -1.36 -1.72
CA ILE A 6 1.74 -1.10 -0.96
C ILE A 6 2.10 -0.53 0.41
N LEU A 7 1.57 0.64 0.75
CA LEU A 7 1.56 1.17 2.12
C LEU A 7 0.32 0.66 2.85
N ALA A 8 0.51 -0.09 3.94
CA ALA A 8 -0.56 -0.74 4.68
C ALA A 8 -0.69 -0.22 6.12
N CYS A 9 -1.88 -0.42 6.70
CA CYS A 9 -2.17 -0.01 8.06
C CYS A 9 -1.49 -0.94 9.08
N ASN A 10 -0.57 -0.38 9.87
CA ASN A 10 0.14 -1.12 10.91
C ASN A 10 -0.82 -1.71 11.97
N MET A 11 -1.83 -0.95 12.40
CA MET A 11 -2.75 -1.42 13.46
C MET A 11 -3.56 -2.64 13.04
N ILE A 12 -4.05 -2.66 11.79
CA ILE A 12 -4.82 -3.78 11.23
C ILE A 12 -3.93 -5.01 11.06
N ARG A 13 -2.70 -4.83 10.57
CA ARG A 13 -1.75 -5.94 10.36
C ARG A 13 -1.26 -6.52 11.69
N ASN A 14 -0.90 -5.67 12.66
CA ASN A 14 -0.47 -6.10 14.00
C ASN A 14 -1.58 -6.86 14.74
N GLY A 15 -2.85 -6.49 14.54
CA GLY A 15 -4.00 -7.21 15.11
C GLY A 15 -4.37 -8.50 14.37
N ASN A 16 -3.60 -8.92 13.36
CA ASN A 16 -3.91 -10.03 12.46
C ASN A 16 -5.30 -9.93 11.79
N LEU A 17 -5.80 -8.70 11.59
CA LEU A 17 -7.09 -8.43 10.94
C LEU A 17 -6.98 -8.38 9.40
N CYS A 18 -5.75 -8.41 8.87
CA CYS A 18 -5.43 -8.57 7.46
C CYS A 18 -4.37 -9.68 7.28
N PRO A 19 -4.71 -10.94 7.58
CA PRO A 19 -3.74 -12.03 7.65
C PRO A 19 -3.02 -12.23 6.32
N GLY A 20 -1.69 -12.14 6.37
CA GLY A 20 -0.80 -12.32 5.21
C GLY A 20 -1.04 -11.36 4.05
N ASP A 21 -1.78 -10.26 4.28
CA ASP A 21 -2.23 -9.35 3.21
C ASP A 21 -2.88 -10.09 2.02
N ALA A 22 -3.47 -11.27 2.30
CA ALA A 22 -3.91 -12.22 1.27
C ALA A 22 -4.92 -11.61 0.31
N LYS A 23 -5.81 -10.75 0.83
CA LYS A 23 -6.78 -9.99 0.02
C LYS A 23 -6.10 -9.08 -1.00
N CYS A 24 -5.03 -8.38 -0.63
CA CYS A 24 -4.25 -7.55 -1.56
C CYS A 24 -3.56 -8.41 -2.63
N LEU A 25 -2.91 -9.50 -2.22
CA LEU A 25 -2.17 -10.40 -3.12
C LEU A 25 -3.09 -11.12 -4.11
N VAL A 26 -4.23 -11.62 -3.65
CA VAL A 26 -5.24 -12.28 -4.49
C VAL A 26 -5.87 -11.27 -5.45
N ALA A 27 -6.22 -10.06 -4.98
CA ALA A 27 -6.76 -9.02 -5.86
C ALA A 27 -5.74 -8.63 -6.94
N PHE A 28 -4.46 -8.53 -6.59
CA PHE A 28 -3.40 -8.25 -7.54
C PHE A 28 -3.27 -9.37 -8.59
N MET A 29 -3.22 -10.63 -8.16
CA MET A 29 -3.15 -11.81 -9.03
C MET A 29 -4.33 -11.88 -10.00
N ARG A 30 -5.54 -11.54 -9.53
CA ARG A 30 -6.77 -11.54 -10.33
C ARG A 30 -7.01 -10.23 -11.08
N ARG A 31 -6.15 -9.23 -10.90
CA ARG A 31 -6.33 -7.86 -11.43
C ARG A 31 -7.71 -7.30 -11.09
N GLU A 32 -8.07 -7.30 -9.80
CA GLU A 32 -9.35 -6.81 -9.27
C GLU A 32 -9.17 -5.55 -8.41
N GLY A 33 -10.22 -4.72 -8.33
CA GLY A 33 -10.17 -3.48 -7.56
C GLY A 33 -9.25 -2.46 -8.24
N GLU A 34 -8.41 -1.77 -7.47
CA GLU A 34 -7.47 -0.78 -8.02
C GLU A 34 -6.37 -1.41 -8.87
N PHE A 35 -6.24 -2.74 -8.87
CA PHE A 35 -5.31 -3.45 -9.75
C PHE A 35 -5.88 -3.71 -11.16
N GLU A 36 -7.15 -3.41 -11.41
CA GLU A 36 -7.76 -3.55 -12.76
C GLU A 36 -7.04 -2.71 -13.81
N ARG A 37 -6.42 -1.61 -13.40
CA ARG A 37 -5.58 -0.75 -14.24
C ARG A 37 -4.36 -1.45 -14.83
N TYR A 38 -3.93 -2.58 -14.24
CA TYR A 38 -2.77 -3.35 -14.68
C TYR A 38 -3.16 -4.60 -15.51
N LYS A 39 -4.37 -4.66 -16.07
CA LYS A 39 -4.86 -5.82 -16.84
C LYS A 39 -4.04 -6.06 -18.12
N ASP A 40 -3.63 -4.98 -18.77
CA ASP A 40 -2.93 -5.03 -20.07
C ASP A 40 -1.42 -4.78 -19.94
N GLU A 41 -0.88 -4.82 -18.71
CA GLU A 41 0.55 -4.65 -18.46
C GLU A 41 1.11 -5.64 -17.44
N GLU A 42 2.37 -6.03 -17.63
CA GLU A 42 3.11 -6.77 -16.63
C GLU A 42 3.33 -5.89 -15.40
N ALA A 43 2.97 -6.40 -14.23
CA ALA A 43 3.19 -5.73 -12.97
C ALA A 43 3.62 -6.76 -11.91
N ALA A 44 4.39 -6.32 -10.93
CA ALA A 44 4.78 -7.08 -9.74
C ALA A 44 4.69 -6.20 -8.48
N ILE A 45 4.19 -6.78 -7.38
CA ILE A 45 4.33 -6.18 -6.05
C ILE A 45 5.74 -6.51 -5.56
N VAL A 46 6.54 -5.49 -5.27
CA VAL A 46 7.92 -5.62 -4.77
C VAL A 46 8.06 -5.30 -3.28
N GLY A 47 7.00 -4.81 -2.64
CA GLY A 47 7.03 -4.56 -1.21
C GLY A 47 5.67 -4.19 -0.63
N ILE A 48 5.46 -4.59 0.62
CA ILE A 48 4.36 -4.12 1.46
C ILE A 48 4.99 -3.57 2.74
N VAL A 49 4.73 -2.30 3.03
CA VAL A 49 5.32 -1.59 4.17
C VAL A 49 4.26 -0.94 5.02
N ASP A 50 4.51 -0.85 6.32
CA ASP A 50 3.59 -0.26 7.28
C ASP A 50 3.67 1.26 7.35
N CYS A 51 2.52 1.89 7.62
CA CYS A 51 2.40 3.34 7.86
C CYS A 51 3.09 3.86 9.13
N GLY A 52 3.61 2.97 9.99
CA GLY A 52 4.32 3.36 11.22
C GLY A 52 3.42 3.67 12.43
N GLY A 53 2.15 3.26 12.37
CA GLY A 53 1.22 3.29 13.50
C GLY A 53 0.44 4.61 13.64
N CYS A 54 -0.52 4.62 14.56
CA CYS A 54 -1.39 5.78 14.80
C CYS A 54 -0.73 6.86 15.65
N GLU A 55 0.15 6.47 16.56
CA GLU A 55 0.85 7.40 17.43
C GLU A 55 2.04 8.01 16.69
N GLY A 56 2.22 9.33 16.77
CA GLY A 56 3.35 10.05 16.17
C GLY A 56 3.05 10.85 14.88
N ASN A 57 4.12 11.30 14.21
CA ASN A 57 4.06 12.22 13.08
C ASN A 57 3.67 11.51 11.77
N ARG A 58 2.89 12.18 10.90
CA ARG A 58 2.53 11.75 9.54
C ARG A 58 3.73 11.32 8.69
N ASN A 59 4.93 11.80 9.02
CA ASN A 59 6.18 11.48 8.32
C ASN A 59 6.70 10.05 8.59
N ARG A 60 6.15 9.29 9.55
CA ARG A 60 6.60 7.91 9.78
C ARG A 60 6.42 7.02 8.54
N SER A 61 5.29 7.15 7.84
CA SER A 61 5.06 6.48 6.56
C SER A 61 6.15 6.79 5.53
N VAL A 62 6.59 8.06 5.45
CA VAL A 62 7.64 8.50 4.53
C VAL A 62 8.98 7.87 4.87
N VAL A 63 9.32 7.79 6.17
CA VAL A 63 10.55 7.14 6.62
C VAL A 63 10.53 5.63 6.29
N SER A 64 9.42 4.94 6.56
CA SER A 64 9.28 3.51 6.22
C SER A 64 9.42 3.27 4.71
N LEU A 65 8.79 4.11 3.88
CA LEU A 65 8.93 4.04 2.42
C LEU A 65 10.36 4.33 1.96
N GLY A 66 11.05 5.29 2.59
CA GLY A 66 12.45 5.59 2.32
C GLY A 66 13.36 4.40 2.62
N HIS A 67 13.17 3.72 3.76
CA HIS A 67 13.92 2.51 4.10
C HIS A 67 13.68 1.38 3.10
N LEU A 68 12.42 1.14 2.70
CA LEU A 68 12.12 0.15 1.66
C LEU A 68 12.80 0.49 0.34
N ASN A 69 12.77 1.76 -0.07
CA ASN A 69 13.43 2.20 -1.31
C ASN A 69 14.94 1.96 -1.27
N LEU A 70 15.60 2.21 -0.12
CA LEU A 70 17.02 1.89 0.05
C LEU A 70 17.31 0.39 -0.11
N GLN A 71 16.46 -0.47 0.45
CA GLN A 71 16.59 -1.93 0.32
C GLN A 71 16.39 -2.39 -1.13
N LEU A 72 15.37 -1.87 -1.82
CA LEU A 72 15.11 -2.20 -3.22
C LEU A 72 16.24 -1.70 -4.13
N ALA A 73 16.71 -0.48 -3.92
CA ALA A 73 17.81 0.10 -4.70
C ALA A 73 19.10 -0.72 -4.57
N ALA A 74 19.40 -1.24 -3.37
CA ALA A 74 20.55 -2.13 -3.15
C ALA A 74 20.45 -3.47 -3.91
N LEU A 75 19.24 -3.85 -4.33
CA LEU A 75 18.96 -5.04 -5.13
C LEU A 75 18.72 -4.71 -6.63
N ASN A 76 19.07 -3.50 -7.06
CA ASN A 76 18.81 -2.98 -8.40
C ASN A 76 17.32 -2.98 -8.80
N GLU A 77 16.44 -2.89 -7.81
CA GLU A 77 14.99 -2.74 -8.00
C GLU A 77 14.57 -1.28 -7.86
N LYS A 78 13.48 -0.92 -8.54
CA LYS A 78 12.88 0.42 -8.48
C LYS A 78 11.39 0.33 -8.15
N VAL A 79 10.81 1.45 -7.73
CA VAL A 79 9.36 1.58 -7.51
C VAL A 79 8.80 2.49 -8.60
N ASP A 80 7.74 2.06 -9.28
CA ASP A 80 7.05 2.86 -10.29
C ASP A 80 5.72 3.42 -9.77
N VAL A 81 5.06 2.71 -8.85
CA VAL A 81 3.75 3.10 -8.30
C VAL A 81 3.65 2.73 -6.82
N LEU A 82 3.10 3.64 -6.03
CA LEU A 82 2.74 3.41 -4.63
C LEU A 82 1.23 3.29 -4.48
N HIS A 83 0.75 2.12 -4.07
CA HIS A 83 -0.63 1.93 -3.64
C HIS A 83 -0.79 2.18 -2.15
N ILE A 84 -1.86 2.86 -1.77
CA ILE A 84 -2.31 3.02 -0.40
C ILE A 84 -3.32 1.92 -0.14
N GLY A 85 -3.02 0.99 0.75
CA GLY A 85 -3.86 -0.17 1.01
C GLY A 85 -5.30 0.19 1.31
N THR A 86 -6.26 -0.62 0.85
CA THR A 86 -7.70 -0.43 1.16
C THR A 86 -7.94 -0.26 2.66
N CYS A 87 -7.16 -0.95 3.49
CA CYS A 87 -7.19 -0.84 4.94
C CYS A 87 -6.92 0.59 5.46
N MET A 88 -6.07 1.36 4.76
CA MET A 88 -5.84 2.77 5.06
C MET A 88 -6.85 3.68 4.34
N ALA A 89 -7.11 3.41 3.07
CA ALA A 89 -7.99 4.23 2.24
C ALA A 89 -9.41 4.37 2.81
N ASN A 90 -9.91 3.31 3.46
CA ASN A 90 -11.28 3.25 3.96
C ASN A 90 -11.40 3.44 5.48
N PHE A 91 -10.37 3.08 6.26
CA PHE A 91 -10.50 2.98 7.72
C PHE A 91 -9.50 3.85 8.51
N CYS A 92 -8.52 4.49 7.85
CA CYS A 92 -7.55 5.31 8.59
C CYS A 92 -8.12 6.70 8.86
N PRO A 93 -8.25 7.14 10.12
CA PRO A 93 -8.72 8.49 10.46
C PRO A 93 -7.69 9.58 10.14
N ARG A 94 -6.45 9.20 9.81
CA ARG A 94 -5.34 10.10 9.47
C ARG A 94 -4.94 10.00 8.00
N LYS A 95 -5.81 9.41 7.17
CA LYS A 95 -5.51 9.12 5.77
C LYS A 95 -5.04 10.36 5.04
N GLU A 96 -5.76 11.47 5.17
CA GLU A 96 -5.54 12.72 4.45
C GLU A 96 -4.16 13.31 4.79
N ASP A 97 -3.80 13.32 6.07
CA ASP A 97 -2.50 13.78 6.54
C ASP A 97 -1.36 12.92 5.99
N ILE A 98 -1.52 11.60 6.01
CA ILE A 98 -0.51 10.66 5.51
C ILE A 98 -0.40 10.78 3.99
N LEU A 99 -1.52 10.82 3.27
CA LEU A 99 -1.56 10.99 1.82
C LEU A 99 -0.86 12.28 1.40
N LYS A 100 -1.09 13.39 2.11
CA LYS A 100 -0.41 14.65 1.84
C LYS A 100 1.11 14.49 1.97
N ALA A 101 1.59 13.95 3.10
CA ALA A 101 3.03 13.75 3.32
C ALA A 101 3.67 12.79 2.31
N VAL A 102 2.95 11.72 1.94
CA VAL A 102 3.41 10.74 0.96
C VAL A 102 3.45 11.35 -0.44
N LYS A 103 2.38 12.01 -0.90
CA LYS A 103 2.32 12.65 -2.23
C LYS A 103 3.40 13.74 -2.38
N GLU A 104 3.71 14.47 -1.32
CA GLU A 104 4.81 15.47 -1.31
C GLU A 104 6.21 14.85 -1.50
N LYS A 105 6.40 13.56 -1.19
CA LYS A 105 7.73 12.92 -1.11
C LYS A 105 7.92 11.68 -1.99
N ALA A 106 6.85 11.06 -2.50
CA ALA A 106 6.91 9.76 -3.17
C ALA A 106 7.73 9.78 -4.45
N GLY A 107 7.67 10.86 -5.23
CA GLY A 107 8.35 10.95 -6.54
C GLY A 107 7.81 9.99 -7.61
N VAL A 108 6.74 9.24 -7.30
CA VAL A 108 6.06 8.26 -8.14
C VAL A 108 4.55 8.46 -8.04
N GLU A 109 3.79 7.81 -8.91
CA GLU A 109 2.33 7.83 -8.84
C GLU A 109 1.85 7.24 -7.50
N VAL A 110 0.90 7.91 -6.85
CA VAL A 110 0.25 7.44 -5.61
C VAL A 110 -1.20 7.12 -5.92
N VAL A 111 -1.57 5.86 -5.74
CA VAL A 111 -2.90 5.30 -6.03
C VAL A 111 -3.60 4.95 -4.73
N GLU A 112 -4.84 5.36 -4.57
CA GLU A 112 -5.61 5.11 -3.36
C GLU A 112 -6.44 3.84 -3.50
N GLY A 113 -6.14 2.83 -2.67
CA GLY A 113 -6.84 1.54 -2.64
C GLY A 113 -6.01 0.39 -3.19
N THR A 114 -6.44 -0.83 -2.86
CA THR A 114 -5.88 -2.09 -3.41
C THR A 114 -7.01 -3.03 -3.81
N HIS A 115 -7.49 -3.86 -2.89
CA HIS A 115 -8.58 -4.81 -3.15
C HIS A 115 -9.96 -4.20 -2.89
N LYS A 116 -10.99 -4.74 -3.56
CA LYS A 116 -12.41 -4.41 -3.31
C LYS A 116 -13.11 -5.31 -2.27
N TYR A 117 -12.40 -6.29 -1.72
CA TYR A 117 -13.01 -7.28 -0.81
C TYR A 117 -13.43 -6.67 0.53
N ALA A 118 -14.73 -6.51 0.71
CA ALA A 118 -15.40 -6.24 1.97
C ALA A 118 -16.53 -7.28 2.17
N PRO A 119 -16.85 -7.68 3.41
CA PRO A 119 -18.02 -8.53 3.65
C PRO A 119 -19.28 -7.82 3.14
N GLN A 120 -20.11 -8.53 2.36
CA GLN A 120 -21.36 -7.98 1.81
C GLN A 120 -22.42 -7.76 2.90
N THR A 121 -22.43 -8.64 3.90
CA THR A 121 -23.27 -8.56 5.10
C THR A 121 -22.43 -8.93 6.31
N ILE A 122 -22.70 -8.28 7.44
CA ILE A 122 -22.03 -8.53 8.72
C ILE A 122 -23.02 -9.20 9.71
N PHE A 123 -24.32 -9.16 9.36
CA PHE A 123 -25.44 -9.83 10.03
C PHE A 123 -26.35 -10.43 8.96
#